data_AF-A0A526R2H5-F1
#
_entry.id   AF-A0A526R2H5-F1
#
_cell.length_a   1.000
_cell.length_b   1.000
_cell.length_c   1.000
_cell.angle_alpha   90.00
_cell.angle_beta   90.00
_cell.angle_gamma   90.00
#
_symmetry.space_group_name_H-M   'P 1'
#
loop_
_entity.id
_entity.type
_entity.pdbx_description
1 polymer ?
#
loop_
_entity_poly.entity_id
_entity_poly.type
_entity_poly.pdbx_seq_one_letter_code
_entity_poly.pdbx_strand_id
1 'polypeptide(L)'
;PRTTLVCRARRLERGSAEHMRAERRYLNRNPKAKLYVGLGDFSIFRLEPERASLNGGFGKAYLLDRADLVIAGPIVEELAEGEQSALDHMNADHLDAIAVYARHFAKAEGDGWVATGFDAEGMDLAAGDALCRVFFPEPLKAARELRPVLVDMAKAGRAAGYSQER
;
A
#
# COMPACT_ATOMS: atom_id res chain seq x y z
N PRO A 1 -17.45 10.10 0.31
CA PRO A 1 -17.91 8.80 0.86
C PRO A 1 -17.36 8.64 2.29
N ARG A 2 -17.99 7.81 3.14
CA ARG A 2 -17.52 7.52 4.51
C ARG A 2 -17.66 6.03 4.80
N THR A 3 -16.64 5.43 5.39
CA THR A 3 -16.67 4.04 5.86
C THR A 3 -16.47 4.01 7.36
N THR A 4 -17.33 3.27 8.07
CA THR A 4 -17.15 2.93 9.49
C THR A 4 -16.73 1.47 9.59
N LEU A 5 -15.54 1.22 10.12
CA LEU A 5 -15.01 -0.12 10.33
C LEU A 5 -15.33 -0.61 11.75
N VAL A 6 -15.88 -1.81 11.85
CA VAL A 6 -15.98 -2.56 13.10
C VAL A 6 -14.86 -3.59 13.10
N CYS A 7 -13.99 -3.53 14.11
CA CYS A 7 -12.79 -4.36 14.18
C CYS A 7 -12.44 -4.67 15.63
N ARG A 8 -11.71 -5.76 15.83
CA ARG A 8 -11.04 -6.05 17.10
C ARG A 8 -9.64 -5.47 17.05
N ALA A 9 -9.30 -4.61 18.02
CA ALA A 9 -7.93 -4.14 18.19
C ALA A 9 -7.12 -5.19 18.96
N ARG A 10 -6.04 -5.69 18.36
CA ARG A 10 -5.08 -6.60 19.00
C ARG A 10 -3.74 -5.90 19.14
N ARG A 11 -3.25 -5.77 20.37
CA ARG A 11 -1.88 -5.31 20.63
C ARG A 11 -0.90 -6.35 20.11
N LEU A 12 0.09 -5.93 19.32
CA LEU A 12 1.16 -6.80 18.86
C LEU A 12 2.26 -6.83 19.92
N GLU A 13 2.69 -8.04 20.29
CA GLU A 13 3.76 -8.22 21.27
C GLU A 13 5.08 -7.67 20.72
N ARG A 14 5.75 -6.81 21.48
CA ARG A 14 6.97 -6.13 21.03
C ARG A 14 8.06 -7.17 20.73
N GLY A 15 8.71 -7.04 19.58
CA GLY A 15 9.74 -7.97 19.12
C GLY A 15 9.23 -9.27 18.50
N SER A 16 7.91 -9.52 18.48
CA SER A 16 7.34 -10.62 17.70
C SER A 16 7.50 -10.38 16.19
N ALA A 17 7.44 -11.45 15.39
CA ALA A 17 7.50 -11.34 13.92
C ALA A 17 6.39 -10.44 13.35
N GLU A 18 5.17 -10.54 13.87
CA GLU A 18 4.05 -9.68 13.46
C GLU A 18 4.30 -8.22 13.81
N HIS A 19 4.85 -7.94 15.00
CA HIS A 19 5.21 -6.58 15.42
C HIS A 19 6.28 -5.98 14.53
N MET A 20 7.38 -6.70 14.27
CA MET A 20 8.46 -6.22 13.40
C MET A 20 7.98 -5.93 11.98
N ARG A 21 7.13 -6.80 11.42
CA ARG A 21 6.50 -6.59 10.12
C ARG A 21 5.62 -5.33 10.11
N ALA A 22 4.76 -5.17 11.11
CA ALA A 22 3.87 -4.03 11.23
C ALA A 22 4.64 -2.72 11.45
N GLU A 23 5.67 -2.74 12.29
CA GLU A 23 6.56 -1.60 12.56
C GLU A 23 7.25 -1.13 11.29
N ARG A 24 7.87 -2.05 10.55
CA ARG A 24 8.50 -1.75 9.26
C ARG A 24 7.54 -1.05 8.29
N ARG A 25 6.36 -1.63 8.05
CA ARG A 25 5.35 -1.02 7.16
C ARG A 25 4.85 0.32 7.67
N TYR A 26 4.62 0.43 8.98
CA TYR A 26 4.18 1.67 9.60
C TYR A 26 5.21 2.79 9.41
N LEU A 27 6.51 2.50 9.58
CA LEU A 27 7.60 3.46 9.42
C LEU A 27 7.89 3.81 7.96
N ASN A 28 7.72 2.87 7.02
CA ASN A 28 7.83 3.16 5.58
C ASN A 28 6.81 4.23 5.16
N ARG A 29 5.58 4.15 5.70
CA ARG A 29 4.51 5.12 5.41
C ARG A 29 4.60 6.38 6.28
N ASN A 30 5.10 6.27 7.51
CA ASN A 30 5.14 7.35 8.50
C ASN A 30 6.59 7.58 8.99
N PRO A 31 7.49 8.13 8.17
CA PRO A 31 8.91 8.23 8.52
C PRO A 31 9.17 9.10 9.76
N LYS A 32 8.33 10.11 10.01
CA LYS A 32 8.38 10.97 11.22
C LYS A 32 8.17 10.16 12.51
N ALA A 33 7.52 8.99 12.43
CA ALA A 33 7.27 8.14 13.59
C ALA A 33 8.51 7.42 14.13
N LYS A 34 9.64 7.42 13.41
CA LYS A 34 10.93 6.90 13.90
C LYS A 34 11.36 7.53 15.23
N LEU A 35 10.95 8.78 15.49
CA LEU A 35 11.21 9.49 16.74
C LEU A 35 10.46 8.92 17.95
N TYR A 36 9.36 8.18 17.72
CA TYR A 36 8.45 7.73 18.77
C TYR A 36 8.41 6.22 18.93
N VAL A 37 8.66 5.44 17.87
CA VAL A 37 8.45 3.99 17.85
C VAL A 37 9.30 3.21 18.89
N GLY A 38 10.48 3.76 19.22
CA GLY A 38 11.39 3.22 20.24
C GLY A 38 11.02 3.59 21.67
N LEU A 39 10.05 4.48 21.89
CA LEU A 39 9.60 4.85 23.23
C LEU A 39 8.86 3.66 23.87
N GLY A 40 9.08 3.45 25.18
CA GLY A 40 8.57 2.29 25.91
C GLY A 40 7.04 2.25 26.04
N ASP A 41 6.39 3.41 25.93
CA ASP A 41 4.93 3.57 25.96
C ASP A 41 4.29 3.50 24.56
N PHE A 42 5.08 3.51 23.48
CA PHE A 42 4.58 3.28 22.14
C PHE A 42 4.16 1.81 21.98
N SER A 43 3.03 1.57 21.32
CA SER A 43 2.51 0.22 21.04
C SER A 43 1.86 0.16 19.68
N ILE A 44 2.13 -0.91 18.94
CA ILE A 44 1.48 -1.18 17.66
C ILE A 44 0.28 -2.09 17.90
N PHE A 45 -0.86 -1.68 17.34
CA PHE A 45 -2.08 -2.47 17.33
C PHE A 45 -2.41 -2.86 15.89
N ARG A 46 -2.77 -4.13 15.69
CA ARG A 46 -3.45 -4.58 14.47
C ARG A 46 -4.95 -4.44 14.69
N LEU A 47 -5.61 -3.70 13.80
CA LEU A 47 -7.06 -3.73 13.71
C LEU A 47 -7.45 -4.93 12.85
N GLU A 48 -8.24 -5.84 13.40
CA GLU A 48 -8.72 -7.05 12.72
C GLU A 48 -10.17 -6.79 12.25
N PRO A 49 -10.39 -6.47 10.95
CA PRO A 49 -11.72 -6.12 10.45
C PRO A 49 -12.72 -7.27 10.59
N GLU A 50 -13.93 -6.94 11.04
CA GLU A 50 -15.05 -7.88 11.15
C GLU A 50 -16.15 -7.55 10.15
N ARG A 51 -16.45 -6.26 9.98
CA ARG A 51 -17.45 -5.73 9.04
C ARG A 51 -17.28 -4.23 8.86
N ALA A 52 -17.93 -3.66 7.85
CA ALA A 52 -18.00 -2.21 7.68
C ALA A 52 -19.38 -1.73 7.22
N SER A 53 -19.68 -0.47 7.55
CA SER A 53 -20.78 0.27 6.93
C SER A 53 -20.20 1.33 6.00
N LEU A 54 -20.45 1.19 4.70
CA LEU A 54 -20.01 2.13 3.66
C LEU A 54 -21.17 3.01 3.23
N ASN A 55 -21.01 4.32 3.42
CA ASN A 55 -21.89 5.36 2.89
C ASN A 55 -21.23 5.97 1.64
N GLY A 56 -21.69 5.55 0.46
CA GLY A 56 -21.19 5.99 -0.83
C GLY A 56 -21.69 7.37 -1.28
N GLY A 57 -22.66 7.95 -0.58
CA GLY A 57 -23.37 9.18 -0.97
C GLY A 57 -24.69 8.88 -1.69
N PHE A 58 -25.55 9.88 -1.89
CA PHE A 58 -26.85 9.81 -2.62
C PHE A 58 -27.57 8.45 -2.53
N GLY A 59 -27.95 8.03 -1.32
CA GLY A 59 -28.73 6.79 -1.11
C GLY A 59 -27.97 5.47 -1.30
N LYS A 60 -26.66 5.51 -1.55
CA LYS A 60 -25.80 4.31 -1.67
C LYS A 60 -25.23 3.95 -0.31
N ALA A 61 -25.80 2.94 0.32
CA ALA A 61 -25.33 2.39 1.59
C ALA A 61 -25.10 0.88 1.44
N TYR A 62 -23.94 0.41 1.89
CA TYR A 62 -23.54 -0.98 1.81
C TYR A 62 -23.12 -1.49 3.18
N LEU A 63 -23.50 -2.73 3.48
CA LEU A 63 -22.94 -3.51 4.57
C LEU A 63 -21.89 -4.43 3.97
N LEU A 64 -20.66 -4.28 4.40
CA LEU A 64 -19.53 -5.08 3.98
C LEU A 64 -19.23 -6.09 5.09
N ASP A 65 -18.96 -7.33 4.71
CA ASP A 65 -18.47 -8.34 5.63
C ASP A 65 -16.93 -8.35 5.65
N ARG A 66 -16.34 -9.31 6.37
CA ARG A 66 -14.89 -9.42 6.48
C ARG A 66 -14.23 -9.75 5.14
N ALA A 67 -14.84 -10.61 4.32
CA ALA A 67 -14.26 -11.05 3.05
C ALA A 67 -14.18 -9.90 2.04
N ASP A 68 -15.09 -8.93 2.13
CA ASP A 68 -15.03 -7.69 1.34
C ASP A 68 -13.88 -6.74 1.74
N LEU A 69 -13.28 -6.94 2.93
CA LEU A 69 -12.34 -5.99 3.54
C LEU A 69 -10.89 -6.48 3.57
N VAL A 70 -10.67 -7.77 3.38
CA VAL A 70 -9.34 -8.37 3.54
C VAL A 70 -8.95 -9.17 2.31
N ILE A 71 -7.73 -8.92 1.84
CA ILE A 71 -7.07 -9.83 0.91
C ILE A 71 -6.72 -11.09 1.70
N ALA A 72 -7.22 -12.23 1.25
CA ALA A 72 -6.97 -13.53 1.85
C ALA A 72 -6.15 -14.42 0.92
N GLY A 73 -5.43 -15.37 1.51
CA GLY A 73 -4.67 -16.38 0.77
C GLY A 73 -3.15 -16.31 0.99
N PRO A 74 -2.42 -17.30 0.45
CA PRO A 74 -0.98 -17.46 0.68
C PRO A 74 -0.17 -16.27 0.16
N ILE A 75 -0.68 -15.57 -0.86
CA ILE A 75 -0.07 -14.37 -1.45
C ILE A 75 0.30 -13.29 -0.42
N VAL A 76 -0.49 -13.16 0.66
CA VAL A 76 -0.25 -12.15 1.70
C VAL A 76 1.07 -12.40 2.42
N GLU A 77 1.39 -13.66 2.70
CA GLU A 77 2.64 -14.04 3.36
C GLU A 77 3.79 -14.11 2.35
N GLU A 78 3.56 -14.64 1.14
CA GLU A 78 4.57 -14.65 0.08
C GLU A 78 5.08 -13.23 -0.24
N LEU A 79 4.19 -12.25 -0.34
CA LEU A 79 4.59 -10.85 -0.53
C LEU A 79 5.30 -10.29 0.69
N ALA A 80 4.86 -10.64 1.91
CA ALA A 80 5.45 -10.12 3.14
C ALA A 80 6.95 -10.43 3.28
N GLU A 81 7.35 -11.63 2.84
CA GLU A 81 8.73 -12.11 2.86
C GLU A 81 9.64 -11.26 1.97
N GLY A 82 9.19 -10.89 0.77
CA GLY A 82 9.99 -10.15 -0.22
C GLY A 82 9.78 -8.63 -0.25
N GLU A 83 8.69 -8.13 0.35
CA GLU A 83 8.22 -6.74 0.17
C GLU A 83 9.30 -5.70 0.40
N GLN A 84 10.03 -5.77 1.52
CA GLN A 84 10.99 -4.72 1.86
C GLN A 84 12.12 -4.64 0.83
N SER A 85 12.65 -5.79 0.40
CA SER A 85 13.70 -5.82 -0.62
C SER A 85 13.22 -5.23 -1.96
N ALA A 86 11.95 -5.45 -2.32
CA ALA A 86 11.34 -4.86 -3.50
C ALA A 86 11.18 -3.34 -3.36
N LEU A 87 10.75 -2.86 -2.20
CA LEU A 87 10.66 -1.42 -1.92
C LEU A 87 12.03 -0.74 -1.99
N ASP A 88 13.05 -1.34 -1.35
CA ASP A 88 14.40 -0.78 -1.32
C ASP A 88 14.98 -0.69 -2.74
N HIS A 89 14.84 -1.74 -3.55
CA HIS A 89 15.27 -1.74 -4.94
C HIS A 89 14.53 -0.69 -5.79
N MET A 90 13.21 -0.60 -5.67
CA MET A 90 12.42 0.38 -6.43
C MET A 90 12.79 1.82 -6.06
N ASN A 91 12.96 2.10 -4.77
CA ASN A 91 13.30 3.44 -4.30
C ASN A 91 14.76 3.83 -4.57
N ALA A 92 15.68 2.87 -4.67
CA ALA A 92 17.08 3.13 -5.02
C ALA A 92 17.27 3.33 -6.53
N ASP A 93 16.65 2.47 -7.34
CA ASP A 93 17.04 2.33 -8.74
C ASP A 93 15.97 2.82 -9.75
N HIS A 94 14.71 3.02 -9.32
CA HIS A 94 13.57 3.20 -10.24
C HIS A 94 12.63 4.36 -9.86
N LEU A 95 13.16 5.45 -9.30
CA LEU A 95 12.36 6.65 -8.96
C LEU A 95 11.63 7.24 -10.18
N ASP A 96 12.19 7.11 -11.38
CA ASP A 96 11.55 7.53 -12.63
C ASP A 96 10.29 6.70 -12.94
N ALA A 97 10.33 5.38 -12.71
CA ALA A 97 9.17 4.51 -12.85
C ALA A 97 8.11 4.83 -11.78
N ILE A 98 8.53 5.12 -10.54
CA ILE A 98 7.61 5.52 -9.47
C ILE A 98 6.86 6.81 -9.83
N ALA A 99 7.55 7.80 -10.41
CA ALA A 99 6.91 9.02 -10.89
C ALA A 99 5.87 8.73 -11.99
N VAL A 100 6.15 7.79 -12.89
CA VAL A 100 5.18 7.34 -13.91
C VAL A 100 3.95 6.72 -13.24
N TYR A 101 4.12 5.88 -12.23
CA TYR A 101 3.00 5.28 -11.51
C TYR A 101 2.10 6.33 -10.86
N ALA A 102 2.70 7.25 -10.10
CA ALA A 102 1.99 8.32 -9.41
C ALA A 102 1.19 9.19 -10.39
N ARG A 103 1.85 9.71 -11.45
CA ARG A 103 1.21 10.63 -12.40
C ARG A 103 0.18 9.94 -13.29
N HIS A 104 0.53 8.79 -13.86
CA HIS A 104 -0.34 8.17 -14.87
C HIS A 104 -1.53 7.44 -14.24
N PHE A 105 -1.29 6.62 -13.21
CA PHE A 105 -2.30 5.72 -12.66
C PHE A 105 -3.04 6.30 -11.46
N ALA A 106 -2.35 7.04 -10.57
CA ALA A 106 -3.00 7.70 -9.45
C ALA A 106 -3.44 9.15 -9.74
N LYS A 107 -3.08 9.69 -10.92
CA LYS A 107 -3.31 11.11 -11.28
C LYS A 107 -2.77 12.07 -10.22
N ALA A 108 -1.71 11.67 -9.54
CA ALA A 108 -1.10 12.45 -8.49
C ALA A 108 -0.17 13.50 -9.10
N GLU A 109 -0.18 14.69 -8.52
CA GLU A 109 0.67 15.81 -8.91
C GLU A 109 1.96 15.85 -8.09
N GLY A 110 2.93 16.63 -8.54
CA GLY A 110 4.20 16.79 -7.85
C GLY A 110 5.21 15.66 -8.08
N ASP A 111 6.35 15.82 -7.42
CA ASP A 111 7.57 15.04 -7.63
C ASP A 111 8.08 14.44 -6.31
N GLY A 112 9.14 13.62 -6.38
CA GLY A 112 9.76 13.03 -5.19
C GLY A 112 8.96 11.88 -4.58
N TRP A 113 8.15 11.21 -5.41
CA TRP A 113 7.38 10.03 -5.01
C TRP A 113 8.30 8.84 -4.72
N VAL A 114 8.05 8.18 -3.59
CA VAL A 114 8.67 6.91 -3.19
C VAL A 114 7.60 5.86 -2.91
N ALA A 115 7.94 4.59 -3.13
CA ALA A 115 7.09 3.47 -2.77
C ALA A 115 7.20 3.18 -1.26
N THR A 116 6.06 2.97 -0.60
CA THR A 116 5.97 2.76 0.86
C THR A 116 5.39 1.40 1.24
N GLY A 117 4.74 0.71 0.30
CA GLY A 117 4.20 -0.62 0.51
C GLY A 117 3.73 -1.28 -0.78
N PHE A 118 3.74 -2.61 -0.77
CA PHE A 118 3.09 -3.45 -1.77
C PHE A 118 2.10 -4.40 -1.08
N ASP A 119 1.03 -4.72 -1.79
CA ASP A 119 0.16 -5.85 -1.47
C ASP A 119 -0.37 -6.47 -2.77
N ALA A 120 -1.26 -7.44 -2.69
CA ALA A 120 -1.71 -8.18 -3.87
C ALA A 120 -2.48 -7.29 -4.86
N GLU A 121 -3.08 -6.18 -4.43
CA GLU A 121 -3.90 -5.33 -5.28
C GLU A 121 -3.16 -4.10 -5.81
N GLY A 122 -2.00 -3.77 -5.27
CA GLY A 122 -1.28 -2.58 -5.72
C GLY A 122 -0.08 -2.16 -4.87
N MET A 123 0.22 -0.86 -5.00
CA MET A 123 1.30 -0.19 -4.29
C MET A 123 0.83 1.13 -3.67
N ASP A 124 1.42 1.48 -2.54
CA ASP A 124 1.24 2.77 -1.87
C ASP A 124 2.45 3.67 -2.13
N LEU A 125 2.21 4.92 -2.55
CA LEU A 125 3.26 5.91 -2.82
C LEU A 125 3.11 7.12 -1.88
N ALA A 126 4.23 7.77 -1.58
CA ALA A 126 4.28 8.98 -0.77
C ALA A 126 5.23 10.04 -1.36
N ALA A 127 4.87 11.31 -1.22
CA ALA A 127 5.72 12.47 -1.50
C ALA A 127 5.50 13.51 -0.39
N GLY A 128 6.43 13.58 0.57
CA GLY A 128 6.22 14.38 1.79
C GLY A 128 5.01 13.88 2.59
N ASP A 129 4.01 14.74 2.78
CA ASP A 129 2.75 14.39 3.45
C ASP A 129 1.65 13.93 2.45
N ALA A 130 1.92 14.00 1.13
CA ALA A 130 1.01 13.50 0.10
C ALA A 130 1.12 11.98 -0.02
N LEU A 131 -0.03 11.31 -0.14
CA LEU A 131 -0.13 9.86 -0.28
C LEU A 131 -1.04 9.53 -1.45
N CYS A 132 -0.70 8.49 -2.22
CA CYS A 132 -1.60 7.95 -3.23
C CYS A 132 -1.49 6.43 -3.34
N ARG A 133 -2.58 5.82 -3.82
CA ARG A 133 -2.71 4.39 -4.05
C ARG A 133 -2.71 4.14 -5.56
N VAL A 134 -1.88 3.23 -6.03
CA VAL A 134 -1.88 2.75 -7.42
C VAL A 134 -2.31 1.29 -7.42
N PHE A 135 -3.45 1.01 -8.06
CA PHE A 135 -3.94 -0.36 -8.21
C PHE A 135 -3.27 -1.06 -9.40
N PHE A 136 -2.99 -2.35 -9.25
CA PHE A 136 -2.63 -3.20 -10.38
C PHE A 136 -3.85 -3.44 -11.28
N PRO A 137 -3.65 -3.74 -12.58
CA PRO A 137 -4.75 -4.08 -13.48
C PRO A 137 -5.58 -5.26 -13.00
N GLU A 138 -4.93 -6.25 -12.38
CA GLU A 138 -5.54 -7.38 -11.71
C GLU A 138 -4.77 -7.69 -10.41
N PRO A 139 -5.44 -8.26 -9.38
CA PRO A 139 -4.75 -8.73 -8.19
C PRO A 139 -3.71 -9.81 -8.50
N LEU A 140 -2.54 -9.72 -7.87
CA LEU A 140 -1.50 -10.72 -7.95
C LEU A 140 -1.97 -12.05 -7.34
N LYS A 141 -1.68 -13.14 -8.03
CA LYS A 141 -1.97 -14.51 -7.56
C LYS A 141 -0.76 -15.14 -6.86
N ALA A 142 0.45 -14.67 -7.16
CA ALA A 142 1.71 -15.12 -6.57
C ALA A 142 2.73 -13.97 -6.47
N ALA A 143 3.60 -13.95 -5.45
CA ALA A 143 4.53 -12.84 -5.24
C ALA A 143 5.49 -12.60 -6.43
N ARG A 144 5.84 -13.67 -7.15
CA ARG A 144 6.67 -13.62 -8.37
C ARG A 144 6.09 -12.76 -9.51
N GLU A 145 4.79 -12.46 -9.46
CA GLU A 145 4.10 -11.65 -10.47
C GLU A 145 4.30 -10.14 -10.26
N LEU A 146 4.77 -9.71 -9.08
CA LEU A 146 4.96 -8.29 -8.76
C LEU A 146 5.85 -7.59 -9.81
N ARG A 147 7.05 -8.13 -10.05
CA ARG A 147 8.02 -7.53 -10.97
C ARG A 147 7.49 -7.37 -12.41
N PRO A 148 6.97 -8.42 -13.09
CA PRO A 148 6.47 -8.26 -14.45
C PRO A 148 5.31 -7.25 -14.52
N VAL A 149 4.39 -7.25 -13.55
CA VAL A 149 3.29 -6.27 -13.49
C VAL A 149 3.83 -4.84 -13.40
N LEU A 150 4.81 -4.57 -12.53
CA LEU A 150 5.43 -3.24 -12.42
C LEU A 150 6.08 -2.80 -13.74
N VAL A 151 6.80 -3.70 -14.40
CA VAL A 151 7.46 -3.42 -15.69
C VAL A 151 6.43 -3.06 -16.76
N ASP A 152 5.35 -3.82 -16.87
CA ASP A 152 4.33 -3.59 -17.89
C ASP A 152 3.54 -2.30 -17.63
N MET A 153 3.23 -2.01 -16.36
CA MET A 153 2.63 -0.73 -15.97
C MET A 153 3.55 0.45 -16.30
N ALA A 154 4.86 0.34 -16.09
CA ALA A 154 5.79 1.42 -16.41
C ALA A 154 5.85 1.69 -17.91
N LYS A 155 5.87 0.63 -18.74
CA LYS A 155 5.81 0.76 -20.20
C LYS A 155 4.51 1.44 -20.65
N ALA A 156 3.36 1.00 -20.12
CA ALA A 156 2.06 1.56 -20.46
C ALA A 156 1.95 3.05 -20.06
N GLY A 157 2.38 3.40 -18.85
CA GLY A 157 2.35 4.78 -18.38
C GLY A 157 3.26 5.71 -19.19
N ARG A 158 4.47 5.25 -19.54
CA ARG A 158 5.40 6.01 -20.41
C ARG A 158 4.81 6.22 -21.81
N ALA A 159 4.27 5.17 -22.42
CA ALA A 159 3.66 5.27 -23.76
C ALA A 159 2.49 6.26 -23.81
N ALA A 160 1.67 6.32 -22.76
CA ALA A 160 0.58 7.27 -22.66
C ALA A 160 1.06 8.73 -22.48
N GLY A 161 2.13 8.96 -21.71
CA GLY A 161 2.73 10.30 -21.57
C GLY A 161 3.17 10.89 -22.92
N TYR A 162 3.85 10.10 -23.75
CA TYR A 162 4.26 10.52 -25.10
C TYR A 162 3.09 10.81 -26.06
N SER A 163 1.88 10.35 -25.76
CA SER A 163 0.68 10.64 -26.58
C SER A 163 -0.02 11.93 -26.18
N GLN A 164 0.20 12.46 -24.97
CA GLN A 164 -0.41 13.71 -24.49
C GLN A 164 0.43 14.96 -24.81
N GLU A 165 1.71 14.78 -25.15
CA GLU A 165 2.62 15.88 -25.53
C GLU A 165 2.63 16.16 -27.05
N ARG A 166 1.83 15.44 -27.85
CA ARG A 166 1.59 15.70 -29.28
C ARG A 166 0.19 16.24 -29.51
#